data_AF-A0A0F9S763-F1
#
_entry.id   AF-A0A0F9S763-F1
#
_cell.length_a   1.000
_cell.length_b   1.000
_cell.length_c   1.000
_cell.angle_alpha   90.00
_cell.angle_beta   90.00
_cell.angle_gamma   90.00
#
_symmetry.space_group_name_H-M   'P 1'
#
loop_
_entity.id
_entity.type
_entity.pdbx_description
1 polymer ?
#
loop_
_entity_poly.entity_id
_entity_poly.type
_entity_poly.pdbx_seq_one_letter_code
_entity_poly.pdbx_strand_id
1 'polypeptide(L)'
;MFEYFAWELFWLLFVIGIIGGIIYLVRRDKSEDKKLDALFWKKFALGSAVALIFPVMVYYGIETFTDRPVYSDYITIDETFKWDNNLDRNSAEYKQKVIEYNKQKQAYNDAVESRANIAFIVWLVLGVAAIAGGIFLTIPAVSTGFMWGGTFSVLAGYMEYLAYMSDAMMFASAVLALVGFVIMAYKKFGIGFEE
;
A
#
# COMPACT_ATOMS: atom_id res chain seq x y z
N MET A 1 0.09 14.88 7.63
CA MET A 1 0.61 15.95 6.73
C MET A 1 1.83 15.47 5.94
N PHE A 2 2.79 14.76 6.57
CA PHE A 2 3.96 14.20 5.87
C PHE A 2 3.60 13.10 4.84
N GLU A 3 2.54 12.32 5.11
CA GLU A 3 2.07 11.23 4.22
C GLU A 3 1.54 11.72 2.86
N TYR A 4 0.77 12.83 2.84
CA TYR A 4 0.33 13.45 1.60
C TYR A 4 1.52 13.97 0.78
N PHE A 5 2.52 14.56 1.45
CA PHE A 5 3.68 15.12 0.78
C PHE A 5 4.57 14.05 0.12
N ALA A 6 4.74 12.90 0.77
CA ALA A 6 5.49 11.77 0.19
C ALA A 6 4.80 11.20 -1.06
N TRP A 7 3.47 11.12 -1.05
CA TRP A 7 2.68 10.69 -2.21
C TRP A 7 2.80 11.66 -3.39
N GLU A 8 2.71 12.97 -3.12
CA GLU A 8 2.88 14.01 -4.15
C GLU A 8 4.28 13.98 -4.77
N LEU A 9 5.33 13.81 -3.96
CA LEU A 9 6.72 13.70 -4.43
C LEU A 9 6.94 12.44 -5.29
N PHE A 10 6.39 11.30 -4.88
CA PHE A 10 6.47 10.07 -5.65
C PHE A 10 5.80 10.23 -7.02
N TRP A 11 4.58 10.80 -7.06
CA TRP A 11 3.89 11.11 -8.31
C TRP A 11 4.68 12.07 -9.19
N LEU A 12 5.23 13.14 -8.62
CA LEU A 12 6.03 14.11 -9.37
C LEU A 12 7.28 13.48 -9.99
N LEU A 13 8.05 12.70 -9.23
CA LEU A 13 9.24 12.03 -9.74
C LEU A 13 8.91 11.02 -10.84
N PHE A 14 7.81 10.28 -10.67
CA PHE A 14 7.34 9.34 -11.68
C PHE A 14 6.91 10.05 -12.98
N VAL A 15 6.16 11.16 -12.87
CA VAL A 15 5.74 11.98 -14.01
C VAL A 15 6.94 12.61 -14.72
N ILE A 16 7.92 13.13 -13.98
CA ILE A 16 9.17 13.67 -14.55
C ILE A 16 9.92 12.58 -15.31
N GLY A 17 9.98 11.35 -14.79
CA GLY A 17 10.56 10.20 -15.47
C GLY A 17 9.87 9.88 -16.80
N ILE A 18 8.53 9.89 -16.81
CA ILE A 18 7.74 9.68 -18.03
C ILE A 18 7.98 10.80 -19.04
N ILE A 19 7.89 12.06 -18.62
CA ILE A 19 8.08 13.23 -19.49
C ILE A 19 9.50 13.24 -20.07
N GLY A 20 10.51 12.99 -19.24
CA GLY A 20 11.91 12.89 -19.68
C GLY A 20 12.11 11.79 -20.72
N GLY A 21 11.45 10.64 -20.52
CA GLY A 21 11.42 9.54 -21.49
C GLY A 21 10.80 9.91 -22.83
N ILE A 22 9.67 10.61 -22.81
CA ILE A 22 8.98 11.10 -24.03
C ILE A 22 9.82 12.15 -24.75
N ILE A 23 10.44 13.10 -24.04
CA ILE A 23 11.31 14.13 -24.64
C ILE A 23 12.54 13.49 -25.28
N TYR A 24 13.15 12.51 -24.61
CA TYR A 24 14.29 11.77 -25.15
C TYR A 24 13.93 11.08 -26.47
N LEU A 25 12.75 10.48 -26.56
CA LEU A 25 12.25 9.84 -27.77
C LEU A 25 12.06 10.80 -28.94
N VAL A 26 11.45 11.95 -28.69
CA VAL A 26 11.17 12.94 -29.75
C VAL A 26 12.47 13.43 -30.40
N ARG A 27 13.59 13.42 -29.68
CA ARG A 27 14.90 13.89 -30.17
C ARG A 27 15.68 12.85 -30.99
N ARG A 28 15.30 11.56 -31.00
CA ARG A 28 16.10 10.52 -31.65
C ARG A 28 15.66 10.28 -33.10
N ASP A 29 16.51 10.62 -34.07
CA ASP A 29 16.17 10.68 -35.50
C ASP A 29 16.84 9.59 -36.37
N LYS A 30 16.82 8.33 -35.92
CA LYS A 30 17.19 7.19 -36.77
C LYS A 30 15.97 6.33 -37.06
N SER A 31 15.71 6.04 -38.34
CA SER A 31 14.48 5.39 -38.81
C SER A 31 14.35 3.91 -38.39
N GLU A 32 15.46 3.18 -38.25
CA GLU A 32 15.48 1.81 -37.70
C GLU A 32 15.32 1.81 -36.17
N ASP A 33 15.98 2.75 -35.47
CA ASP A 33 15.83 2.95 -34.03
C ASP A 33 14.37 3.30 -33.66
N LYS A 34 13.67 4.10 -34.48
CA LYS A 34 12.26 4.49 -34.24
C LYS A 34 11.31 3.30 -34.07
N LYS A 35 11.50 2.19 -34.79
CA LYS A 35 10.63 1.00 -34.65
C LYS A 35 10.93 0.22 -33.37
N LEU A 36 12.22 0.04 -33.05
CA LEU A 36 12.68 -0.63 -31.83
C LEU A 36 12.25 0.15 -30.59
N ASP A 37 12.43 1.47 -30.62
CA ASP A 37 12.03 2.40 -29.57
C ASP A 37 10.51 2.39 -29.39
N ALA A 38 9.73 2.50 -30.46
CA ALA A 38 8.27 2.43 -30.36
C ALA A 38 7.77 1.11 -29.74
N LEU A 39 8.41 -0.02 -30.06
CA LEU A 39 8.07 -1.31 -29.45
C LEU A 39 8.45 -1.35 -27.96
N PHE A 40 9.63 -0.82 -27.60
CA PHE A 40 10.05 -0.68 -26.21
C PHE A 40 9.05 0.16 -25.40
N TRP A 41 8.66 1.33 -25.89
CA TRP A 41 7.75 2.23 -25.18
C TRP A 41 6.34 1.69 -25.05
N LYS A 42 5.85 0.91 -26.02
CA LYS A 42 4.59 0.18 -25.87
C LYS A 42 4.66 -0.84 -24.73
N LYS A 43 5.77 -1.58 -24.62
CA LYS A 43 5.99 -2.54 -23.54
C LYS A 43 6.15 -1.86 -22.19
N PHE A 44 6.90 -0.75 -22.14
CA PHE A 44 7.08 0.06 -20.94
C PHE A 44 5.75 0.65 -20.47
N ALA A 45 5.00 1.31 -21.36
CA ALA A 45 3.70 1.89 -21.04
C ALA A 45 2.71 0.85 -20.52
N LEU A 46 2.67 -0.34 -21.14
CA LEU A 46 1.83 -1.45 -20.67
C LEU A 46 2.26 -1.93 -19.28
N GLY A 47 3.56 -2.14 -19.05
CA GLY A 47 4.08 -2.55 -17.75
C GLY A 47 3.78 -1.52 -16.65
N SER A 48 4.03 -0.25 -16.93
CA SER A 48 3.73 0.86 -16.01
C SER A 48 2.25 0.98 -15.71
N ALA A 49 1.36 0.80 -16.70
CA ALA A 49 -0.08 0.80 -16.48
C ALA A 49 -0.51 -0.31 -15.50
N VAL A 50 0.00 -1.53 -15.69
CA VAL A 50 -0.24 -2.64 -14.75
C VAL A 50 0.31 -2.31 -13.36
N ALA A 51 1.52 -1.75 -13.29
CA ALA A 51 2.16 -1.41 -12.02
C ALA A 51 1.36 -0.38 -11.21
N LEU A 52 0.66 0.55 -11.87
CA LEU A 52 -0.15 1.57 -11.21
C LEU A 52 -1.58 1.09 -10.90
N ILE A 53 -2.21 0.36 -11.82
CA ILE A 53 -3.58 -0.13 -11.66
C ILE A 53 -3.64 -1.21 -10.59
N PHE A 54 -2.61 -2.05 -10.46
CA PHE A 54 -2.64 -3.17 -9.53
C PHE A 54 -2.78 -2.72 -8.05
N PRO A 55 -1.99 -1.79 -7.50
CA PRO A 55 -2.22 -1.26 -6.15
C PRO A 55 -3.61 -0.65 -5.98
N VAL A 56 -4.10 0.11 -6.97
CA VAL A 56 -5.44 0.70 -6.93
C VAL A 56 -6.53 -0.38 -6.84
N MET A 57 -6.37 -1.46 -7.61
CA MET A 57 -7.26 -2.62 -7.55
C MET A 57 -7.24 -3.28 -6.17
N VAL A 58 -6.07 -3.45 -5.54
CA VAL A 58 -5.96 -4.01 -4.19
C VAL A 58 -6.67 -3.12 -3.17
N TYR A 59 -6.44 -1.81 -3.23
CA TYR A 59 -7.08 -0.82 -2.37
C TYR A 59 -8.61 -0.92 -2.44
N TYR A 60 -9.19 -0.80 -3.65
CA TYR A 60 -10.64 -0.89 -3.83
C TYR A 60 -11.19 -2.29 -3.52
N GLY A 61 -10.40 -3.34 -3.72
CA GLY A 61 -10.77 -4.69 -3.29
C GLY A 61 -10.98 -4.77 -1.79
N ILE A 62 -10.04 -4.23 -1.00
CA ILE A 62 -10.18 -4.18 0.46
C ILE A 62 -11.41 -3.37 0.86
N GLU A 63 -11.63 -2.21 0.26
CA GLU A 63 -12.81 -1.37 0.53
C GLU A 63 -14.14 -2.06 0.19
N THR A 64 -14.15 -2.90 -0.85
CA THR A 64 -15.38 -3.60 -1.27
C THR A 64 -15.74 -4.76 -0.35
N PHE A 65 -14.74 -5.44 0.22
CA PHE A 65 -14.95 -6.64 1.04
C PHE A 65 -14.82 -6.40 2.55
N THR A 66 -14.36 -5.21 2.98
CA THR A 66 -14.20 -4.87 4.40
C THR A 66 -14.74 -3.47 4.69
N ASP A 67 -15.86 -3.42 5.39
CA ASP A 67 -16.50 -2.17 5.78
C ASP A 67 -15.59 -1.37 6.73
N ARG A 68 -15.53 -0.05 6.52
CA ARG A 68 -14.85 0.86 7.44
C ARG A 68 -15.67 0.98 8.71
N PRO A 69 -15.09 0.79 9.92
CA PRO A 69 -15.81 1.09 11.14
C PRO A 69 -16.16 2.58 11.16
N VAL A 70 -17.44 2.89 11.29
CA VAL A 70 -17.94 4.27 11.32
C VAL A 70 -18.03 4.72 12.78
N TYR A 71 -17.44 5.86 13.11
CA TYR A 71 -17.38 6.36 14.49
C TYR A 71 -18.76 6.45 15.18
N SER A 72 -19.80 6.84 14.43
CA SER A 72 -21.18 6.96 14.93
C SER A 72 -21.81 5.63 15.34
N ASP A 73 -21.34 4.51 14.79
CA ASP A 73 -21.90 3.18 15.08
C ASP A 73 -21.41 2.66 16.45
N TYR A 74 -20.30 3.23 16.95
CA TYR A 74 -19.67 2.82 18.21
C TYR A 74 -19.89 3.86 19.31
N ILE A 75 -19.86 5.15 18.98
CA ILE A 75 -19.94 6.23 19.95
C ILE A 75 -21.34 6.80 19.99
N THR A 76 -22.04 6.55 21.10
CA THR A 76 -23.38 7.08 21.38
C THR A 76 -23.36 8.23 22.38
N ILE A 77 -22.29 8.33 23.17
CA ILE A 77 -22.12 9.41 24.15
C ILE A 77 -21.44 10.60 23.47
N ASP A 78 -22.09 11.76 23.50
CA ASP A 78 -21.53 13.00 22.99
C ASP A 78 -20.34 13.46 23.86
N GLU A 79 -19.14 13.53 23.27
CA GLU A 79 -17.91 13.96 23.93
C GLU A 79 -17.98 15.37 24.55
N THR A 80 -18.97 16.18 24.17
CA THR A 80 -19.21 17.50 24.77
C THR A 80 -19.43 17.44 26.29
N PHE A 81 -19.85 16.30 26.86
CA PHE A 81 -20.00 16.14 28.32
C PHE A 81 -18.70 16.43 29.10
N LYS A 82 -17.52 16.29 28.47
CA LYS A 82 -16.22 16.60 29.08
C LYS A 82 -16.03 18.10 29.32
N TRP A 83 -16.75 18.92 28.56
CA TRP A 83 -16.66 20.38 28.55
C TRP A 83 -17.89 21.03 29.21
N ASP A 84 -18.85 20.24 29.68
CA ASP A 84 -20.00 20.75 30.42
C ASP A 84 -19.57 21.20 31.83
N ASN A 85 -19.56 22.52 32.04
CA ASN A 85 -19.21 23.14 33.32
C ASN A 85 -20.26 22.88 34.41
N ASN A 86 -21.46 22.40 34.04
CA ASN A 86 -22.52 22.07 35.01
C ASN A 86 -22.39 20.64 35.55
N LEU A 87 -21.58 19.78 34.91
CA LEU A 87 -21.33 18.43 35.42
C LEU A 87 -20.21 18.47 36.48
N ASP A 88 -20.53 18.03 37.70
CA ASP A 88 -19.51 17.79 38.71
C ASP A 88 -18.62 16.61 38.28
N ARG A 89 -17.34 16.88 38.02
CA ARG A 89 -16.34 15.88 37.62
C ARG A 89 -16.10 14.80 38.69
N ASN A 90 -16.44 15.07 39.95
CA ASN A 90 -16.34 14.09 41.03
C ASN A 90 -17.60 13.22 41.17
N SER A 91 -18.70 13.60 40.50
CA SER A 91 -19.95 12.86 40.55
C SER A 91 -19.80 11.44 40.00
N ALA A 92 -20.63 10.54 40.53
CA ALA A 92 -20.72 9.18 40.03
C ALA A 92 -21.19 9.15 38.57
N GLU A 93 -22.08 10.05 38.17
CA GLU A 93 -22.60 10.17 36.80
C GLU A 93 -21.48 10.53 35.80
N TYR A 94 -20.66 11.54 36.10
CA TYR A 94 -19.52 11.90 35.25
C TYR A 94 -18.56 10.72 35.07
N LYS A 95 -18.20 10.06 36.18
CA LYS A 95 -17.30 8.90 36.16
C LYS A 95 -17.87 7.77 35.32
N GLN A 96 -19.18 7.51 35.41
CA GLN A 96 -19.85 6.50 34.58
C GLN A 96 -19.80 6.87 33.09
N LYS A 97 -20.13 8.12 32.72
CA LYS A 97 -20.03 8.58 31.31
C LYS A 97 -18.63 8.47 30.76
N VAL A 98 -17.60 8.78 31.54
CA VAL A 98 -16.19 8.61 31.13
C VAL A 98 -15.85 7.15 30.89
N ILE A 99 -16.23 6.25 31.81
CA ILE A 99 -15.98 4.81 31.68
C ILE A 99 -16.67 4.26 30.43
N GLU A 100 -17.94 4.61 30.23
CA GLU A 100 -18.72 4.13 29.10
C GLU A 100 -18.20 4.68 27.77
N TYR A 101 -17.90 5.99 27.70
CA TYR A 101 -17.28 6.61 26.52
C TYR A 101 -15.93 5.96 26.19
N ASN A 102 -15.08 5.71 27.19
CA ASN A 102 -13.78 5.06 26.98
C ASN A 102 -13.95 3.62 26.49
N LYS A 103 -14.94 2.88 26.99
CA LYS A 103 -15.27 1.54 26.53
C LYS A 103 -15.75 1.53 25.07
N GLN A 104 -16.62 2.47 24.71
CA GLN A 104 -17.09 2.64 23.33
C GLN A 104 -15.93 3.01 22.38
N LYS A 105 -15.07 3.94 22.81
CA LYS A 105 -13.88 4.34 22.06
C LYS A 105 -12.88 3.20 21.91
N GLN A 106 -12.70 2.38 22.94
CA GLN A 106 -11.87 1.19 22.86
C GLN A 106 -12.44 0.21 21.84
N ALA A 107 -13.74 -0.09 21.87
CA ALA A 107 -14.38 -0.99 20.90
C ALA A 107 -14.24 -0.47 19.45
N TYR A 108 -14.35 0.83 19.23
CA TYR A 108 -14.08 1.45 17.92
C TYR A 108 -12.63 1.27 17.49
N ASN A 109 -11.68 1.58 18.37
CA ASN A 109 -10.25 1.44 18.08
C ASN A 109 -9.87 -0.01 17.79
N ASP A 110 -10.40 -0.97 18.56
CA ASP A 110 -10.17 -2.41 18.36
C ASP A 110 -10.71 -2.85 16.98
N ALA A 111 -11.85 -2.33 16.54
CA ALA A 111 -12.40 -2.60 15.22
C ALA A 111 -11.57 -1.99 14.08
N VAL A 112 -11.08 -0.74 14.27
CA VAL A 112 -10.16 -0.08 13.33
C VAL A 112 -8.86 -0.88 13.20
N GLU A 113 -8.27 -1.29 14.31
CA GLU A 113 -7.02 -2.07 14.35
C GLU A 113 -7.21 -3.44 13.70
N SER A 114 -8.31 -4.13 14.01
CA SER A 114 -8.62 -5.44 13.41
C SER A 114 -8.73 -5.35 11.88
N ARG A 115 -9.47 -4.35 11.37
CA ARG A 115 -9.57 -4.11 9.93
C ARG A 115 -8.22 -3.76 9.31
N ALA A 116 -7.44 -2.88 9.95
CA ALA A 116 -6.12 -2.47 9.49
C ALA A 116 -5.17 -3.66 9.34
N ASN A 117 -5.17 -4.56 10.32
CA ASN A 117 -4.36 -5.78 10.29
C ASN A 117 -4.74 -6.70 9.13
N ILE A 118 -6.04 -6.91 8.90
CA ILE A 118 -6.52 -7.72 7.76
C ILE A 118 -6.13 -7.07 6.43
N ALA A 119 -6.39 -5.77 6.29
CA ALA A 119 -6.06 -5.01 5.09
C ALA A 119 -4.57 -5.08 4.76
N PHE A 120 -3.71 -4.92 5.76
CA PHE A 120 -2.26 -5.07 5.59
C PHE A 120 -1.86 -6.46 5.11
N ILE A 121 -2.43 -7.52 5.70
CA ILE A 121 -2.16 -8.89 5.28
C ILE A 121 -2.58 -9.09 3.82
N VAL A 122 -3.72 -8.54 3.39
CA VAL A 122 -4.18 -8.60 2.00
C VAL A 122 -3.19 -7.88 1.07
N TRP A 123 -2.76 -6.66 1.40
CA TRP A 123 -1.74 -5.93 0.65
C TRP A 123 -0.44 -6.71 0.51
N LEU A 124 0.04 -7.30 1.61
CA LEU A 124 1.27 -8.08 1.64
C LEU A 124 1.16 -9.34 0.80
N VAL A 125 0.11 -10.14 0.99
CA VAL A 125 -0.10 -11.41 0.28
C VAL A 125 -0.29 -11.17 -1.21
N LEU A 126 -1.16 -10.24 -1.61
CA LEU A 126 -1.38 -9.93 -3.03
C LEU A 126 -0.16 -9.30 -3.67
N GLY A 127 0.56 -8.42 -2.95
CA GLY A 127 1.80 -7.82 -3.44
C GLY A 127 2.90 -8.85 -3.69
N VAL A 128 3.14 -9.74 -2.73
CA VAL A 128 4.12 -10.84 -2.88
C VAL A 128 3.69 -11.82 -3.98
N ALA A 129 2.40 -12.18 -4.05
CA ALA A 129 1.87 -13.04 -5.10
C ALA A 129 2.04 -12.40 -6.49
N ALA A 130 1.83 -11.10 -6.63
CA ALA A 130 2.06 -10.37 -7.87
C ALA A 130 3.54 -10.36 -8.27
N ILE A 131 4.46 -10.14 -7.33
CA ILE A 131 5.90 -10.22 -7.60
C ILE A 131 6.28 -11.62 -8.09
N ALA A 132 5.84 -12.66 -7.37
CA ALA A 132 6.08 -14.05 -7.75
C ALA A 132 5.47 -14.36 -9.12
N GLY A 133 4.22 -13.97 -9.37
CA GLY A 133 3.56 -14.14 -10.67
C GLY A 133 4.32 -13.45 -11.79
N GLY A 134 4.76 -12.20 -11.57
CA GLY A 134 5.61 -11.46 -12.50
C GLY A 134 6.89 -12.22 -12.86
N ILE A 135 7.55 -12.85 -11.89
CA ILE A 135 8.77 -13.65 -12.11
C ILE A 135 8.54 -14.84 -13.06
N PHE A 136 7.37 -15.48 -13.03
CA PHE A 136 7.03 -16.65 -13.85
C PHE A 136 6.42 -16.31 -15.22
N LEU A 137 5.95 -15.09 -15.43
CA LEU A 137 5.35 -14.67 -16.70
C LEU A 137 6.40 -14.48 -17.80
N THR A 138 6.16 -15.07 -18.97
CA THR A 138 7.06 -15.00 -20.13
C THR A 138 7.01 -13.65 -20.84
N ILE A 139 5.89 -12.92 -20.75
CA ILE A 139 5.70 -11.63 -21.45
C ILE A 139 6.42 -10.53 -20.66
N PRO A 140 7.53 -9.95 -21.16
CA PRO A 140 8.39 -9.07 -20.34
C PRO A 140 7.69 -7.81 -19.83
N ALA A 141 6.78 -7.24 -20.62
CA ALA A 141 5.99 -6.07 -20.25
C ALA A 141 5.07 -6.35 -19.05
N VAL A 142 4.34 -7.48 -19.10
CA VAL A 142 3.40 -7.88 -18.06
C VAL A 142 4.15 -8.34 -16.82
N SER A 143 5.21 -9.14 -17.01
CA SER A 143 6.13 -9.58 -15.96
C SER A 143 6.67 -8.40 -15.13
N THR A 144 7.28 -7.42 -15.81
CA THR A 144 7.78 -6.19 -15.19
C THR A 144 6.67 -5.42 -14.48
N GLY A 145 5.50 -5.29 -15.10
CA GLY A 145 4.35 -4.59 -14.52
C GLY A 145 3.85 -5.22 -13.22
N PHE A 146 3.75 -6.54 -13.17
CA PHE A 146 3.37 -7.28 -11.96
C PHE A 146 4.43 -7.19 -10.86
N MET A 147 5.72 -7.23 -11.22
CA MET A 147 6.81 -7.06 -10.24
C MET A 147 6.78 -5.66 -9.59
N TRP A 148 6.66 -4.59 -10.40
CA TRP A 148 6.55 -3.23 -9.89
C TRP A 148 5.23 -3.00 -9.14
N GLY A 149 4.10 -3.47 -9.69
CA GLY A 149 2.80 -3.32 -9.05
C GLY A 149 2.70 -4.04 -7.72
N GLY A 150 3.26 -5.25 -7.61
CA GLY A 150 3.35 -5.97 -6.35
C GLY A 150 4.27 -5.26 -5.35
N THR A 151 5.39 -4.71 -5.81
CA THR A 151 6.30 -3.91 -4.97
C THR A 151 5.61 -2.66 -4.42
N PHE A 152 4.92 -1.90 -5.29
CA PHE A 152 4.14 -0.73 -4.88
C PHE A 152 2.99 -1.10 -3.94
N SER A 153 2.40 -2.28 -4.12
CA SER A 153 1.34 -2.76 -3.24
C SER A 153 1.84 -3.06 -1.83
N VAL A 154 2.99 -3.75 -1.71
CA VAL A 154 3.62 -3.97 -0.41
C VAL A 154 3.98 -2.63 0.25
N LEU A 155 4.62 -1.73 -0.49
CA LEU A 155 4.98 -0.40 0.03
C LEU A 155 3.76 0.42 0.47
N ALA A 156 2.70 0.44 -0.33
CA ALA A 156 1.46 1.14 -0.01
C ALA A 156 0.83 0.57 1.27
N GLY A 157 0.76 -0.76 1.41
CA GLY A 157 0.29 -1.41 2.63
C GLY A 157 1.14 -1.03 3.86
N TYR A 158 2.46 -0.98 3.73
CA TYR A 158 3.32 -0.49 4.82
C TYR A 158 3.04 0.96 5.17
N MET A 159 2.90 1.86 4.19
CA MET A 159 2.68 3.29 4.45
C MET A 159 1.31 3.56 5.07
N GLU A 160 0.25 2.88 4.61
CA GLU A 160 -1.12 3.13 5.05
C GLU A 160 -1.40 2.57 6.46
N TYR A 161 -0.85 1.39 6.77
CA TYR A 161 -1.20 0.68 8.00
C TYR A 161 -0.13 0.75 9.08
N LEU A 162 0.98 1.46 8.85
CA LEU A 162 2.10 1.56 9.80
C LEU A 162 1.66 1.98 11.20
N ALA A 163 0.76 2.98 11.27
CA ALA A 163 0.30 3.56 12.53
C ALA A 163 -0.58 2.63 13.37
N TYR A 164 -1.12 1.57 12.78
CA TYR A 164 -2.06 0.65 13.41
C TYR A 164 -1.42 -0.70 13.74
N MET A 165 -0.18 -0.94 13.33
CA MET A 165 0.49 -2.22 13.54
C MET A 165 1.39 -2.21 14.77
N SER A 166 1.46 -3.36 15.43
CA SER A 166 2.48 -3.61 16.46
C SER A 166 3.87 -3.72 15.84
N ASP A 167 4.89 -3.26 16.57
CA ASP A 167 6.31 -3.36 16.19
C ASP A 167 6.72 -4.80 15.80
N ALA A 168 6.19 -5.79 16.52
CA ALA A 168 6.45 -7.20 16.27
C ALA A 168 5.93 -7.65 14.89
N MET A 169 4.74 -7.19 14.49
CA MET A 169 4.14 -7.55 13.19
C MET A 169 4.87 -6.85 12.04
N MET A 170 5.28 -5.60 12.22
CA MET A 170 6.13 -4.89 11.26
C MET A 170 7.48 -5.58 11.06
N PHE A 171 8.13 -5.98 12.15
CA PHE A 171 9.40 -6.70 12.07
C PHE A 171 9.24 -8.06 11.40
N ALA A 172 8.24 -8.85 11.80
CA ALA A 172 7.99 -10.18 11.23
C ALA A 172 7.69 -10.10 9.71
N SER A 173 6.86 -9.15 9.29
CA SER A 173 6.55 -8.96 7.87
C SER A 173 7.77 -8.51 7.07
N ALA A 174 8.63 -7.65 7.63
CA ALA A 174 9.86 -7.21 6.96
C ALA A 174 10.86 -8.37 6.78
N VAL A 175 11.02 -9.20 7.81
CA VAL A 175 11.85 -10.42 7.74
C VAL A 175 11.30 -11.39 6.70
N LEU A 176 9.99 -11.63 6.68
CA LEU A 176 9.35 -12.51 5.70
C LEU A 176 9.53 -12.01 4.26
N ALA A 177 9.34 -10.70 4.04
CA ALA A 177 9.57 -10.09 2.73
C ALA A 177 11.03 -10.26 2.30
N LEU A 178 11.99 -9.97 3.19
CA LEU A 178 13.41 -10.11 2.90
C LEU A 178 13.79 -11.56 2.56
N VAL A 179 13.37 -12.53 3.38
CA VAL A 179 13.61 -13.95 3.13
C VAL A 179 13.01 -14.38 1.78
N GLY A 180 11.77 -13.94 1.49
CA GLY A 180 11.13 -14.18 0.21
C GLY A 180 11.95 -13.67 -0.97
N PHE A 181 12.44 -12.43 -0.88
CA PHE A 181 13.30 -11.84 -1.91
C PHE A 181 14.62 -12.57 -2.08
N VAL A 182 15.29 -12.96 -0.99
CA VAL A 182 16.55 -13.71 -1.03
C VAL A 182 16.35 -15.07 -1.69
N ILE A 183 15.27 -15.80 -1.35
CA ILE A 183 14.97 -17.11 -1.97
C ILE A 183 14.69 -16.95 -3.47
N MET A 184 13.89 -15.95 -3.84
CA MET A 184 13.58 -15.67 -5.24
C MET A 184 14.83 -15.28 -6.03
N ALA A 185 15.69 -14.44 -5.44
CA ALA A 185 16.93 -14.03 -6.05
C ALA A 185 17.89 -15.22 -6.24
N TYR A 186 18.06 -16.05 -5.22
CA TYR A 186 18.88 -17.25 -5.30
C TYR A 186 18.36 -18.26 -6.33
N LYS A 187 17.05 -18.51 -6.38
CA LYS A 187 16.49 -19.47 -7.36
C LYS A 187 16.60 -19.01 -8.81
N LYS A 188 16.47 -17.71 -9.07
CA LYS A 188 16.45 -17.18 -10.46
C LYS A 188 17.81 -16.71 -10.95
N PHE A 189 18.66 -16.21 -10.06
CA PHE A 189 19.98 -15.66 -10.40
C PHE A 189 21.15 -16.48 -9.85
N GLY A 190 20.90 -17.43 -8.94
CA GLY A 190 21.93 -18.27 -8.33
C GLY A 190 22.34 -19.52 -9.13
N ILE A 191 21.92 -19.64 -10.39
CA ILE A 191 22.44 -20.65 -11.33
C ILE A 191 22.85 -19.91 -12.61
N GLY A 192 24.06 -19.38 -12.60
CA GLY A 192 24.65 -18.61 -13.70
C GLY A 192 26.04 -18.04 -13.41
N PHE A 193 26.81 -18.70 -12.54
CA PHE A 193 28.26 -18.46 -12.39
C PHE A 193 29.09 -19.65 -12.92
N GLU A 194 28.49 -20.51 -13.75
CA GLU A 194 29.24 -21.43 -14.60
C GLU A 194 28.83 -21.17 -16.06
N GLU A 195 29.88 -20.96 -16.87
CA GLU A 195 29.99 -20.63 -18.31
C GLU A 195 29.95 -19.16 -18.73
#